data_AF-A0AA38MWT7-F1
#
_entry.id   AF-A0AA38MWT7-F1
#
_cell.length_a   1.000
_cell.length_b   1.000
_cell.length_c   1.000
_cell.angle_alpha   90.00
_cell.angle_beta   90.00
_cell.angle_gamma   90.00
#
_symmetry.space_group_name_H-M   'P 1'
#
loop_
_entity.id
_entity.type
_entity.pdbx_description
1 polymer ?
#
loop_
_entity_poly.entity_id
_entity_poly.type
_entity_poly.pdbx_seq_one_letter_code
_entity_poly.pdbx_strand_id
1 'polypeptide(L)'
;MQLEQSSLYTQSFAAGDLGNAFPSAIVNANPTIFTAMESSSDMIFMMWAHATFSGDGTLISQYYPTLKKWTDTLVSENPLTPNGFTTADGLNTANITNLAIKGILAIRTMAEISKTLGNSDDYNSYSSQASSLVSQWQNLAGSSGHLSSTYGSSSSWAMIYNLYPDKLFGFDFVDDSIYKEQTAWYASEASSAASFGLPFDSNEGTTAKSHWTLFTAGTVTDTSTRDSLVSMVHSSAANLKNFAPFPTTYNTSDGTIQGGTASPAQGAMFALLALNLKKQTITSISRTSSKPNVGAIVGGVVGVVALITLIAVAGFLYRRRRSRRGVREYHSDEKAGGAFAMLFKPKKKQRKSPLQEPLESYHIEPVNMDDMSKAYAPNQLGYSHTSLHPLVHAETIPSTYSPSTEGETIPHGIMYPPIPNPITNESRPPLRLRNNNDNEPSRSQAPPLPRKFTLTADTRRGSKTAPSLSEAGSSDVTAELRGELENLRMEMEEMRSRTGYEPPPQYN
;
A
#
# COMPACT_ATOMS: atom_id res chain seq x y z
N MET A 1 -1.29 7.66 -0.03
CA MET A 1 -1.30 9.10 -0.33
C MET A 1 -2.51 9.89 0.21
N GLN A 2 -3.77 9.48 -0.05
CA GLN A 2 -4.95 10.29 0.38
C GLN A 2 -5.18 10.28 1.90
N LEU A 3 -4.97 9.13 2.57
CA LEU A 3 -5.05 8.99 4.02
C LEU A 3 -4.10 9.98 4.71
N GLU A 4 -2.87 10.09 4.21
CA GLU A 4 -1.74 10.82 4.77
C GLU A 4 -1.77 12.33 4.42
N GLN A 5 -2.79 12.76 3.67
CA GLN A 5 -3.23 14.16 3.56
C GLN A 5 -4.53 14.45 4.33
N SER A 6 -5.20 13.42 4.87
CA SER A 6 -6.41 13.58 5.67
C SER A 6 -6.08 13.92 7.13
N SER A 7 -7.05 14.49 7.84
CA SER A 7 -6.94 14.71 9.29
C SER A 7 -6.97 13.43 10.13
N LEU A 8 -7.13 12.25 9.52
CA LEU A 8 -7.15 10.96 10.22
C LEU A 8 -5.75 10.38 10.47
N TYR A 9 -4.73 10.86 9.75
CA TYR A 9 -3.37 10.32 9.82
C TYR A 9 -2.37 11.46 10.07
N THR A 10 -1.81 11.49 11.27
CA THR A 10 -1.00 12.62 11.77
C THR A 10 0.51 12.44 11.58
N GLN A 11 0.98 11.20 11.45
CA GLN A 11 2.40 10.82 11.48
C GLN A 11 3.23 11.50 10.38
N SER A 12 4.54 11.63 10.61
CA SER A 12 5.46 12.27 9.68
C SER A 12 6.07 11.33 8.63
N PHE A 13 5.71 10.06 8.65
CA PHE A 13 6.14 8.99 7.74
C PHE A 13 4.93 8.35 7.02
N ALA A 14 5.16 7.41 6.09
CA ALA A 14 4.08 6.72 5.38
C ALA A 14 3.42 5.62 6.23
N ALA A 15 2.14 5.32 5.97
CA ALA A 15 1.50 4.13 6.50
C ALA A 15 2.04 2.88 5.79
N GLY A 16 2.33 1.81 6.55
CA GLY A 16 2.82 0.54 5.98
C GLY A 16 1.72 -0.31 5.34
N ASP A 17 0.46 -0.08 5.70
CA ASP A 17 -0.72 -0.80 5.22
C ASP A 17 -1.97 0.10 5.20
N LEU A 18 -3.10 -0.44 4.72
CA LEU A 18 -4.42 0.20 4.73
C LEU A 18 -5.43 -0.56 5.61
N GLY A 19 -4.95 -1.32 6.58
CA GLY A 19 -5.72 -2.29 7.36
C GLY A 19 -5.85 -3.64 6.66
N ASN A 20 -6.33 -4.63 7.41
CA ASN A 20 -6.60 -6.00 6.95
C ASN A 20 -8.08 -6.23 6.56
N ALA A 21 -8.93 -5.21 6.69
CA ALA A 21 -10.34 -5.28 6.34
C ALA A 21 -10.54 -4.96 4.85
N PHE A 22 -11.34 -5.79 4.17
CA PHE A 22 -11.76 -5.58 2.79
C PHE A 22 -13.29 -5.59 2.70
N PRO A 23 -13.94 -4.69 1.94
CA PRO A 23 -13.35 -3.62 1.13
C PRO A 23 -12.98 -2.33 1.93
N SER A 24 -13.23 -2.31 3.24
CA SER A 24 -13.08 -1.11 4.07
C SER A 24 -11.66 -0.90 4.60
N ALA A 25 -10.94 0.10 4.08
CA ALA A 25 -9.60 0.48 4.54
C ALA A 25 -9.60 1.06 5.99
N ILE A 26 -9.60 0.18 7.00
CA ILE A 26 -9.53 0.54 8.43
C ILE A 26 -8.07 0.55 8.86
N VAL A 27 -7.41 1.68 8.61
CA VAL A 27 -5.96 1.82 8.79
C VAL A 27 -5.56 2.08 10.25
N ASN A 28 -4.41 1.58 10.68
CA ASN A 28 -3.78 2.06 11.90
C ASN A 28 -3.35 3.53 11.72
N ALA A 29 -4.03 4.46 12.39
CA ALA A 29 -3.70 5.90 12.39
C ALA A 29 -2.47 6.27 13.25
N ASN A 30 -2.05 5.36 14.14
CA ASN A 30 -0.91 5.55 15.05
C ASN A 30 0.05 4.33 14.97
N PRO A 31 0.67 4.07 13.80
CA PRO A 31 1.77 3.11 13.70
C PRO A 31 2.97 3.58 14.53
N THR A 32 3.80 2.64 14.98
CA THR A 32 5.08 2.98 15.59
C THR A 32 6.06 3.50 14.54
N ILE A 33 6.97 4.39 14.94
CA ILE A 33 8.01 4.94 14.04
C ILE A 33 8.95 3.84 13.49
N PHE A 34 8.95 2.65 14.08
CA PHE A 34 9.77 1.51 13.67
C PHE A 34 9.54 1.10 12.20
N THR A 35 8.36 1.35 11.64
CA THR A 35 8.04 1.08 10.22
C THR A 35 8.27 2.27 9.29
N ALA A 36 8.67 3.44 9.82
CA ALA A 36 8.78 4.69 9.08
C ALA A 36 9.81 4.63 7.95
N MET A 37 10.97 4.05 8.22
CA MET A 37 12.08 3.98 7.27
C MET A 37 11.76 3.07 6.08
N GLU A 38 11.12 1.94 6.33
CA GLU A 38 10.68 1.00 5.31
C GLU A 38 9.57 1.63 4.43
N SER A 39 8.44 1.95 5.06
CA SER A 39 7.20 2.36 4.39
C SER A 39 7.37 3.67 3.60
N SER A 40 8.11 4.64 4.15
CA SER A 40 8.35 5.92 3.46
C SER A 40 9.26 5.75 2.26
N SER A 41 10.27 4.87 2.35
CA SER A 41 11.19 4.62 1.24
C SER A 41 10.48 3.96 0.07
N ASP A 42 9.69 2.92 0.32
CA ASP A 42 8.94 2.23 -0.74
C ASP A 42 7.92 3.14 -1.42
N MET A 43 7.19 3.97 -0.65
CA MET A 43 6.25 4.92 -1.24
C MET A 43 6.94 6.03 -2.04
N ILE A 44 8.15 6.48 -1.64
CA ILE A 44 8.96 7.41 -2.44
C ILE A 44 9.44 6.75 -3.74
N PHE A 45 9.93 5.51 -3.67
CA PHE A 45 10.35 4.74 -4.85
C PHE A 45 9.19 4.49 -5.82
N MET A 46 8.02 4.06 -5.33
CA MET A 46 6.83 3.82 -6.16
C MET A 46 6.36 5.09 -6.87
N MET A 47 6.33 6.22 -6.17
CA MET A 47 5.91 7.50 -6.74
C MET A 47 6.89 8.02 -7.80
N TRP A 48 8.20 7.79 -7.62
CA TRP A 48 9.20 8.11 -8.62
C TRP A 48 9.19 7.15 -9.82
N ALA A 49 9.01 5.84 -9.58
CA ALA A 49 8.89 4.83 -10.62
C ALA A 49 7.67 5.11 -11.53
N HIS A 50 6.53 5.46 -10.94
CA HIS A 50 5.36 5.91 -11.70
C HIS A 50 5.73 7.04 -12.64
N ALA A 51 6.18 8.19 -12.10
CA ALA A 51 6.48 9.36 -12.90
C ALA A 51 7.56 9.10 -13.97
N THR A 52 8.60 8.35 -13.62
CA THR A 52 9.73 8.01 -14.51
C THR A 52 9.32 7.14 -15.69
N PHE A 53 8.43 6.16 -15.49
CA PHE A 53 8.11 5.17 -16.53
C PHE A 53 6.76 5.39 -17.23
N SER A 54 5.81 6.14 -16.64
CA SER A 54 4.60 6.59 -17.34
C SER A 54 4.76 7.97 -17.98
N GLY A 55 5.69 8.79 -17.49
CA GLY A 55 5.81 10.21 -17.86
C GLY A 55 4.82 11.11 -17.14
N ASP A 56 3.93 10.58 -16.30
CA ASP A 56 2.93 11.36 -15.56
C ASP A 56 3.49 11.88 -14.23
N GLY A 57 3.79 13.18 -14.21
CA GLY A 57 4.24 13.90 -13.02
C GLY A 57 3.12 14.38 -12.09
N THR A 58 1.83 14.12 -12.36
CA THR A 58 0.71 14.65 -11.56
C THR A 58 0.78 14.22 -10.10
N LEU A 59 1.00 12.93 -9.81
CA LEU A 59 1.05 12.40 -8.45
C LEU A 59 2.20 13.01 -7.64
N ILE A 60 3.42 13.07 -8.18
CA ILE A 60 4.54 13.72 -7.48
C ILE A 60 4.30 15.23 -7.31
N SER A 61 3.64 15.90 -8.27
CA SER A 61 3.27 17.33 -8.17
C SER A 61 2.19 17.61 -7.11
N GLN A 62 1.21 16.72 -6.98
CA GLN A 62 0.11 16.84 -6.03
C GLN A 62 0.54 16.53 -4.60
N TYR A 63 1.36 15.49 -4.44
CA TYR A 63 1.74 14.96 -3.13
C TYR A 63 3.15 15.38 -2.67
N TYR A 64 3.83 16.29 -3.39
CA TYR A 64 5.16 16.80 -3.03
C TYR A 64 5.33 17.16 -1.54
N PRO A 65 4.41 17.87 -0.86
CA PRO A 65 4.57 18.20 0.57
C PRO A 65 4.54 16.97 1.47
N THR A 66 3.81 15.91 1.07
CA THR A 66 3.75 14.62 1.79
C THR A 66 5.06 13.86 1.62
N LEU A 67 5.55 13.73 0.38
CA LEU A 67 6.84 13.11 0.07
C LEU A 67 8.01 13.83 0.77
N LYS A 68 7.94 15.17 0.83
CA LYS A 68 8.89 16.00 1.58
C LYS A 68 8.85 15.72 3.09
N LYS A 69 7.66 15.71 3.72
CA LYS A 69 7.48 15.40 5.16
C LYS A 69 8.09 14.04 5.52
N TRP A 70 7.89 13.05 4.65
CA TRP A 70 8.46 11.71 4.78
C TRP A 70 9.98 11.73 4.67
N THR A 71 10.54 12.40 3.67
CA THR A 71 12.00 12.50 3.47
C THR A 71 12.67 13.29 4.60
N ASP A 72 12.06 14.38 5.08
CA ASP A 72 12.53 15.14 6.24
C ASP A 72 12.56 14.27 7.51
N THR A 73 11.65 13.29 7.64
CA THR A 73 11.67 12.29 8.72
C THR A 73 12.77 11.25 8.50
N LEU A 74 12.94 10.72 7.29
CA LEU A 74 14.07 9.83 6.98
C LEU A 74 15.41 10.48 7.37
N VAL A 75 15.57 11.78 7.08
CA VAL A 75 16.73 12.58 7.47
C VAL A 75 16.86 12.72 8.99
N SER A 76 15.79 13.00 9.74
CA SER A 76 15.86 13.15 11.21
C SER A 76 16.23 11.86 11.92
N GLU A 77 15.77 10.72 11.41
CA GLU A 77 16.03 9.40 11.98
C GLU A 77 17.41 8.82 11.58
N ASN A 78 18.19 9.54 10.77
CA ASN A 78 19.52 9.16 10.26
C ASN A 78 19.60 7.74 9.66
N PRO A 79 19.34 7.56 8.35
CA PRO A 79 19.28 6.22 7.75
C PRO A 79 20.65 5.57 7.62
N LEU A 80 21.75 6.26 7.95
CA LEU A 80 23.07 5.64 8.00
C LEU A 80 23.15 4.58 9.11
N THR A 81 22.49 4.79 10.25
CA THR A 81 22.58 3.89 11.44
C THR A 81 21.19 3.54 11.96
N PRO A 82 20.39 2.75 11.22
CA PRO A 82 19.02 2.43 11.60
C PRO A 82 19.02 1.67 12.94
N ASN A 83 18.33 2.19 13.95
CA ASN A 83 18.23 1.59 15.27
C ASN A 83 16.78 1.64 15.76
N GLY A 84 16.22 0.49 16.15
CA GLY A 84 14.81 0.38 16.51
C GLY A 84 13.84 0.43 15.32
N PHE A 85 14.33 0.29 14.08
CA PHE A 85 13.49 0.15 12.89
C PHE A 85 13.32 -1.32 12.50
N THR A 86 12.18 -1.65 11.89
CA THR A 86 11.86 -3.00 11.42
C THR A 86 11.75 -2.99 9.89
N THR A 87 12.47 -3.90 9.24
CA THR A 87 12.37 -4.18 7.79
C THR A 87 11.01 -4.80 7.43
N ALA A 88 10.66 -4.83 6.14
CA ALA A 88 9.50 -5.61 5.66
C ALA A 88 9.59 -7.11 5.97
N ASP A 89 10.79 -7.61 6.29
CA ASP A 89 11.05 -9.00 6.67
C ASP A 89 10.84 -9.31 8.15
N GLY A 90 10.72 -8.30 9.01
CA GLY A 90 10.64 -8.45 10.47
C GLY A 90 11.98 -8.29 11.20
N LEU A 91 13.11 -8.22 10.49
CA LEU A 91 14.43 -7.94 11.08
C LEU A 91 14.42 -6.55 11.73
N ASN A 92 14.86 -6.48 13.00
CA ASN A 92 14.80 -5.29 13.85
C ASN A 92 16.12 -4.94 14.57
N THR A 93 17.21 -5.62 14.20
CA THR A 93 18.56 -5.37 14.72
C THR A 93 19.03 -3.96 14.36
N ALA A 94 19.87 -3.35 15.20
CA ALA A 94 20.51 -2.08 14.85
C ALA A 94 21.53 -2.26 13.71
N ASN A 95 21.72 -1.21 12.91
CA ASN A 95 22.71 -1.11 11.83
C ASN A 95 22.55 -2.14 10.70
N ILE A 96 21.32 -2.53 10.35
CA ILE A 96 21.05 -3.39 9.18
C ILE A 96 21.44 -2.65 7.89
N THR A 97 22.45 -3.17 7.20
CA THR A 97 23.03 -2.63 5.96
C THR A 97 22.00 -2.40 4.87
N ASN A 98 21.11 -3.37 4.67
CA ASN A 98 20.11 -3.36 3.61
C ASN A 98 18.96 -2.37 3.88
N LEU A 99 18.66 -2.07 5.16
CA LEU A 99 17.69 -1.05 5.54
C LEU A 99 18.30 0.36 5.41
N ALA A 100 19.58 0.50 5.77
CA ALA A 100 20.29 1.77 5.67
C ALA A 100 20.33 2.29 4.22
N ILE A 101 20.72 1.45 3.26
CA ILE A 101 20.77 1.85 1.84
C ILE A 101 19.38 2.18 1.28
N LYS A 102 18.32 1.52 1.77
CA LYS A 102 16.92 1.83 1.41
C LYS A 102 16.57 3.29 1.72
N GLY A 103 16.82 3.72 2.97
CA GLY A 103 16.57 5.10 3.39
C GLY A 103 17.46 6.13 2.68
N ILE A 104 18.73 5.79 2.41
CA ILE A 104 19.67 6.66 1.68
C ILE A 104 19.23 6.87 0.22
N LEU A 105 18.85 5.78 -0.47
CA LEU A 105 18.34 5.86 -1.84
C LEU A 105 16.97 6.53 -1.92
N ALA A 106 16.14 6.46 -0.88
CA ALA A 106 14.90 7.23 -0.82
C ALA A 106 15.16 8.76 -0.75
N ILE A 107 16.16 9.21 0.03
CA ILE A 107 16.60 10.62 0.02
C ILE A 107 17.16 11.00 -1.35
N ARG A 108 17.97 10.13 -1.98
CA ARG A 108 18.48 10.32 -3.36
C ARG A 108 17.35 10.46 -4.40
N THR A 109 16.28 9.68 -4.21
CA THR A 109 15.08 9.67 -5.06
C THR A 109 14.25 10.95 -4.88
N MET A 110 14.04 11.39 -3.63
CA MET A 110 13.38 12.67 -3.36
C MET A 110 14.13 13.85 -4.01
N ALA A 111 15.47 13.81 -4.06
CA ALA A 111 16.25 14.82 -4.76
C ALA A 111 15.88 14.92 -6.25
N GLU A 112 15.72 13.80 -6.97
CA GLU A 112 15.26 13.83 -8.37
C GLU A 112 13.80 14.28 -8.51
N ILE A 113 12.92 13.95 -7.55
CA ILE A 113 11.55 14.50 -7.50
C ILE A 113 11.58 16.03 -7.33
N SER A 114 12.38 16.55 -6.40
CA SER A 114 12.57 17.99 -6.17
C SER A 114 13.09 18.69 -7.42
N LYS A 115 14.11 18.13 -8.07
CA LYS A 115 14.71 18.62 -9.32
C LYS A 115 13.71 18.64 -10.48
N THR A 116 12.96 17.56 -10.66
CA THR A 116 11.91 17.43 -11.69
C THR A 116 10.81 18.50 -11.54
N LEU A 117 10.50 18.88 -10.30
CA LEU A 117 9.46 19.86 -9.98
C LEU A 117 10.02 21.28 -9.74
N GLY A 118 11.30 21.53 -10.03
CA GLY A 118 11.94 22.85 -9.92
C GLY A 118 12.25 23.34 -8.50
N ASN A 119 12.14 22.47 -7.49
CA ASN A 119 12.47 22.79 -6.09
C ASN A 119 13.98 22.66 -5.85
N SER A 120 14.75 23.64 -6.34
CA SER A 120 16.22 23.63 -6.33
C SER A 120 16.84 23.47 -4.94
N ASP A 121 16.27 24.11 -3.92
CA ASP A 121 16.84 24.13 -2.58
C ASP A 121 16.73 22.76 -1.90
N ASP A 122 15.56 22.11 -2.07
CA ASP A 122 15.32 20.73 -1.64
C ASP A 122 16.21 19.74 -2.41
N TYR A 123 16.36 19.89 -3.73
CA TYR A 123 17.26 19.06 -4.55
C TYR A 123 18.71 19.15 -4.03
N ASN A 124 19.24 20.37 -3.86
CA ASN A 124 20.60 20.58 -3.39
C ASN A 124 20.81 19.97 -2.00
N SER A 125 19.84 20.17 -1.10
CA SER A 125 19.87 19.63 0.26
C SER A 125 19.87 18.09 0.27
N TYR A 126 18.86 17.45 -0.33
CA TYR A 126 18.74 15.99 -0.33
C TYR A 126 19.86 15.32 -1.13
N SER A 127 20.29 15.89 -2.27
CA SER A 127 21.39 15.33 -3.06
C SER A 127 22.72 15.40 -2.28
N SER A 128 23.01 16.50 -1.57
CA SER A 128 24.22 16.61 -0.76
C SER A 128 24.19 15.67 0.45
N GLN A 129 23.03 15.51 1.09
CA GLN A 129 22.87 14.61 2.24
C GLN A 129 23.01 13.15 1.81
N ALA A 130 22.26 12.71 0.79
CA ALA A 130 22.37 11.34 0.28
C ALA A 130 23.81 11.00 -0.15
N SER A 131 24.54 11.94 -0.77
CA SER A 131 25.91 11.69 -1.24
C SER A 131 26.89 11.50 -0.07
N SER A 132 26.71 12.28 1.01
CA SER A 132 27.46 12.09 2.26
C SER A 132 27.11 10.77 2.94
N LEU A 133 25.82 10.39 2.95
CA LEU A 133 25.34 9.17 3.60
C LEU A 133 25.78 7.90 2.85
N VAL A 134 25.68 7.85 1.51
CA VAL A 134 26.12 6.67 0.73
C VAL A 134 27.64 6.47 0.86
N SER A 135 28.43 7.55 0.82
CA SER A 135 29.88 7.50 1.03
C SER A 135 30.25 6.90 2.38
N GLN A 136 29.49 7.20 3.44
CA GLN A 136 29.69 6.60 4.76
C GLN A 136 29.17 5.16 4.83
N TRP A 137 28.01 4.88 4.23
CA TRP A 137 27.41 3.54 4.20
C TRP A 137 28.36 2.50 3.59
N GLN A 138 28.99 2.81 2.45
CA GLN A 138 29.97 1.91 1.82
C GLN A 138 31.13 1.54 2.75
N ASN A 139 31.58 2.49 3.58
CA ASN A 139 32.67 2.28 4.55
C ASN A 139 32.23 1.52 5.82
N LEU A 140 30.94 1.53 6.18
CA LEU A 140 30.41 0.84 7.36
C LEU A 140 29.84 -0.56 7.05
N ALA A 141 29.31 -0.72 5.84
CA ALA A 141 28.66 -1.94 5.38
C ALA A 141 29.65 -2.99 4.85
N GLY A 142 30.78 -2.54 4.28
CA GLY A 142 31.78 -3.41 3.64
C GLY A 142 32.55 -4.30 4.61
N SER A 143 32.63 -5.59 4.29
CA SER A 143 33.42 -6.58 5.02
C SER A 143 34.09 -7.55 4.04
N SER A 144 35.42 -7.50 3.93
CA SER A 144 36.24 -8.59 3.35
C SER A 144 35.79 -9.13 1.97
N GLY A 145 35.28 -8.26 1.09
CA GLY A 145 34.87 -8.62 -0.28
C GLY A 145 33.37 -8.92 -0.46
N HIS A 146 32.55 -8.66 0.56
CA HIS A 146 31.09 -8.61 0.46
C HIS A 146 30.53 -7.51 1.38
N LEU A 147 29.20 -7.31 1.38
CA LEU A 147 28.52 -6.49 2.38
C LEU A 147 28.06 -7.36 3.56
N SER A 148 28.17 -6.80 4.76
CA SER A 148 27.68 -7.40 6.00
C SER A 148 26.15 -7.25 6.11
N SER A 149 25.47 -8.19 6.80
CA SER A 149 24.05 -8.03 7.15
C SER A 149 23.84 -6.81 8.07
N THR A 150 24.68 -6.72 9.10
CA THR A 150 24.74 -5.62 10.07
C THR A 150 26.17 -5.14 10.26
N TYR A 151 26.37 -3.83 10.41
CA TYR A 151 27.72 -3.24 10.46
C TYR A 151 28.61 -3.86 11.54
N GLY A 152 29.87 -4.13 11.18
CA GLY A 152 30.85 -4.78 12.06
C GLY A 152 30.70 -6.30 12.18
N SER A 153 29.56 -6.88 11.76
CA SER A 153 29.35 -8.33 11.71
C SER A 153 29.96 -8.92 10.43
N SER A 154 31.29 -8.90 10.34
CA SER A 154 32.06 -9.26 9.13
C SER A 154 31.94 -10.72 8.67
N SER A 155 31.39 -11.61 9.50
CA SER A 155 31.06 -12.99 9.12
C SER A 155 29.61 -13.19 8.66
N SER A 156 28.80 -12.13 8.67
CA SER A 156 27.41 -12.14 8.19
C SER A 156 27.32 -11.55 6.78
N TRP A 157 26.31 -11.93 6.02
CA TRP A 157 26.00 -11.35 4.72
C TRP A 157 24.48 -11.31 4.51
N ALA A 158 24.01 -10.55 3.53
CA ALA A 158 22.61 -10.56 3.11
C ALA A 158 22.44 -10.29 1.61
N MET A 159 21.26 -10.64 1.08
CA MET A 159 20.79 -10.12 -0.20
C MET A 159 20.50 -8.63 -0.03
N ILE A 160 21.36 -7.75 -0.55
CA ILE A 160 21.19 -6.30 -0.42
C ILE A 160 20.24 -5.82 -1.53
N TYR A 161 19.02 -6.35 -1.50
CA TYR A 161 17.99 -6.14 -2.51
C TYR A 161 17.57 -4.67 -2.65
N ASN A 162 17.75 -3.85 -1.60
CA ASN A 162 17.49 -2.41 -1.66
C ASN A 162 18.57 -1.62 -2.43
N LEU A 163 19.57 -2.28 -3.05
CA LEU A 163 20.39 -1.70 -4.12
C LEU A 163 19.66 -1.65 -5.48
N TYR A 164 18.55 -2.37 -5.64
CA TYR A 164 17.80 -2.44 -6.90
C TYR A 164 17.26 -1.08 -7.40
N PRO A 165 16.77 -0.15 -6.55
CA PRO A 165 16.38 1.20 -6.97
C PRO A 165 17.49 2.00 -7.65
N ASP A 166 18.77 1.83 -7.27
CA ASP A 166 19.90 2.51 -7.95
C ASP A 166 20.00 2.09 -9.42
N LYS A 167 19.88 0.79 -9.70
CA LYS A 167 19.93 0.23 -11.05
C LYS A 167 18.66 0.48 -11.84
N LEU A 168 17.47 0.36 -11.22
CA LEU A 168 16.18 0.67 -11.86
C LEU A 168 16.11 2.14 -12.29
N PHE A 169 16.47 3.07 -11.40
CA PHE A 169 16.41 4.50 -11.70
C PHE A 169 17.67 5.00 -12.42
N GLY A 170 18.72 4.19 -12.51
CA GLY A 170 20.03 4.55 -13.07
C GLY A 170 20.55 5.83 -12.44
N PHE A 171 20.70 5.83 -11.11
CA PHE A 171 21.30 6.95 -10.38
C PHE A 171 22.84 6.89 -10.38
N ASP A 172 23.40 5.70 -10.66
CA ASP A 172 24.83 5.38 -10.64
C ASP A 172 25.51 5.90 -9.36
N PHE A 173 24.89 5.58 -8.22
CA PHE A 173 25.10 6.24 -6.93
C PHE A 173 25.82 5.40 -5.87
N VAL A 174 25.90 4.09 -6.09
CA VAL A 174 26.72 3.16 -5.31
C VAL A 174 27.85 2.65 -6.18
N ASP A 175 29.06 2.58 -5.61
CA ASP A 175 30.28 2.26 -6.34
C ASP A 175 30.21 0.90 -7.03
N ASP A 176 30.69 0.89 -8.26
CA ASP A 176 30.66 -0.25 -9.17
C ASP A 176 31.53 -1.44 -8.70
N SER A 177 32.35 -1.26 -7.66
CA SER A 177 33.04 -2.32 -6.92
C SER A 177 32.10 -3.11 -6.02
N ILE A 178 31.20 -2.44 -5.28
CA ILE A 178 30.22 -3.06 -4.37
C ILE A 178 29.35 -4.07 -5.12
N TYR A 179 28.90 -3.70 -6.32
CA TYR A 179 28.12 -4.58 -7.19
C TYR A 179 28.91 -5.80 -7.68
N LYS A 180 30.20 -5.63 -8.03
CA LYS A 180 31.09 -6.73 -8.45
C LYS A 180 31.43 -7.68 -7.29
N GLU A 181 31.69 -7.13 -6.11
CA GLU A 181 31.90 -7.87 -4.86
C GLU A 181 30.65 -8.68 -4.47
N GLN A 182 29.46 -8.07 -4.52
CA GLN A 182 28.20 -8.78 -4.25
C GLN A 182 27.93 -9.86 -5.29
N THR A 183 28.24 -9.60 -6.56
CA THR A 183 28.14 -10.60 -7.63
C THR A 183 29.01 -11.82 -7.33
N ALA A 184 30.30 -11.61 -7.03
CA ALA A 184 31.23 -12.68 -6.70
C ALA A 184 30.82 -13.44 -5.43
N TRP A 185 30.31 -12.74 -4.41
CA TRP A 185 29.80 -13.35 -3.19
C TRP A 185 28.57 -14.24 -3.45
N TYR A 186 27.55 -13.71 -4.14
CA TYR A 186 26.35 -14.49 -4.45
C TYR A 186 26.64 -15.66 -5.40
N ALA A 187 27.65 -15.56 -6.28
CA ALA A 187 28.15 -16.69 -7.07
C ALA A 187 28.78 -17.78 -6.21
N SER A 188 29.58 -17.40 -5.20
CA SER A 188 30.17 -18.31 -4.23
C SER A 188 29.09 -19.05 -3.44
N GLU A 189 28.18 -18.32 -2.80
CA GLU A 189 27.09 -18.92 -2.02
C GLU A 189 26.18 -19.81 -2.90
N ALA A 190 25.87 -19.38 -4.12
CA ALA A 190 25.07 -20.16 -5.08
C ALA A 190 25.75 -21.48 -5.49
N SER A 191 27.09 -21.56 -5.46
CA SER A 191 27.82 -22.80 -5.81
C SER A 191 27.61 -23.94 -4.79
N SER A 192 27.24 -23.60 -3.56
CA SER A 192 26.90 -24.53 -2.46
C SER A 192 25.43 -24.44 -2.03
N ALA A 193 24.59 -23.71 -2.76
CA ALA A 193 23.20 -23.48 -2.41
C ALA A 193 22.34 -24.74 -2.56
N ALA A 194 21.22 -24.77 -1.83
CA ALA A 194 20.19 -25.77 -2.00
C ALA A 194 19.22 -25.38 -3.13
N SER A 195 18.55 -26.39 -3.71
CA SER A 195 17.86 -26.32 -5.01
C SER A 195 16.83 -25.20 -5.20
N PHE A 196 16.29 -24.65 -4.12
CA PHE A 196 15.19 -23.68 -4.15
C PHE A 196 15.64 -22.24 -3.83
N GLY A 197 16.83 -22.04 -3.27
CA GLY A 197 17.30 -20.68 -2.97
C GLY A 197 18.51 -20.59 -2.05
N LEU A 198 18.98 -19.34 -1.94
CA LEU A 198 19.79 -18.84 -0.85
C LEU A 198 18.88 -18.22 0.23
N PRO A 199 19.34 -18.16 1.50
CA PRO A 199 18.66 -17.36 2.50
C PRO A 199 18.75 -15.87 2.13
N PHE A 200 17.73 -15.07 2.47
CA PHE A 200 17.74 -13.62 2.17
C PHE A 200 18.70 -12.83 3.09
N ASP A 201 18.98 -13.36 4.28
CA ASP A 201 20.01 -12.91 5.21
C ASP A 201 20.68 -14.14 5.85
N SER A 202 22.01 -14.12 6.02
CA SER A 202 22.78 -15.20 6.66
C SER A 202 22.28 -15.61 8.06
N ASN A 203 21.63 -14.70 8.79
CA ASN A 203 21.06 -14.98 10.11
C ASN A 203 19.71 -15.74 10.05
N GLU A 204 19.06 -15.76 8.89
CA GLU A 204 17.70 -16.32 8.69
C GLU A 204 17.70 -17.79 8.24
N GLY A 205 18.87 -18.44 8.34
CA GLY A 205 19.07 -19.89 8.25
C GLY A 205 18.74 -20.48 6.88
N THR A 206 17.52 -20.99 6.71
CA THR A 206 17.06 -21.69 5.50
C THR A 206 15.87 -21.00 4.83
N THR A 207 15.61 -19.73 5.14
CA THR A 207 14.46 -18.95 4.65
C THR A 207 14.78 -18.22 3.34
N ALA A 208 14.30 -18.74 2.20
CA ALA A 208 14.42 -18.08 0.90
C ALA A 208 13.23 -17.15 0.64
N LYS A 209 13.47 -16.05 -0.09
CA LYS A 209 12.42 -15.08 -0.49
C LYS A 209 12.51 -14.76 -1.98
N SER A 210 11.47 -15.13 -2.75
CA SER A 210 11.46 -15.06 -4.23
C SER A 210 11.73 -13.64 -4.75
N HIS A 211 11.06 -12.66 -4.17
CA HIS A 211 11.05 -11.26 -4.54
C HIS A 211 12.40 -10.60 -4.28
N TRP A 212 13.00 -10.82 -3.10
CA TRP A 212 14.36 -10.36 -2.80
C TRP A 212 15.42 -11.02 -3.68
N THR A 213 15.27 -12.32 -3.97
CA THR A 213 16.17 -13.02 -4.89
C THR A 213 16.11 -12.42 -6.31
N LEU A 214 14.91 -12.05 -6.80
CA LEU A 214 14.74 -11.43 -8.12
C LEU A 214 15.20 -9.96 -8.19
N PHE A 215 14.99 -9.16 -7.14
CA PHE A 215 15.58 -7.82 -7.07
C PHE A 215 17.12 -7.87 -6.97
N THR A 216 17.67 -8.86 -6.27
CA THR A 216 19.12 -9.12 -6.20
C THR A 216 19.68 -9.63 -7.54
N ALA A 217 18.94 -10.48 -8.25
CA ALA A 217 19.29 -10.84 -9.63
C ALA A 217 19.31 -9.62 -10.58
N GLY A 218 18.58 -8.55 -10.24
CA GLY A 218 18.62 -7.26 -10.92
C GLY A 218 19.77 -6.32 -10.52
N THR A 219 20.62 -6.68 -9.55
CA THR A 219 21.78 -5.87 -9.14
C THR A 219 23.14 -6.51 -9.48
N VAL A 220 23.18 -7.83 -9.73
CA VAL A 220 24.42 -8.52 -10.11
C VAL A 220 24.95 -8.14 -11.50
N THR A 221 26.25 -8.25 -11.67
CA THR A 221 27.01 -7.70 -12.81
C THR A 221 27.34 -8.70 -13.92
N ASP A 222 27.00 -9.98 -13.73
CA ASP A 222 27.17 -11.02 -14.74
C ASP A 222 25.91 -11.89 -14.92
N THR A 223 25.79 -12.55 -16.07
CA THR A 223 24.62 -13.34 -16.44
C THR A 223 24.54 -14.68 -15.73
N SER A 224 25.67 -15.32 -15.39
CA SER A 224 25.68 -16.62 -14.71
C SER A 224 25.14 -16.50 -13.30
N THR A 225 25.59 -15.51 -12.52
CA THR A 225 25.08 -15.28 -11.15
C THR A 225 23.59 -14.92 -11.17
N ARG A 226 23.17 -14.07 -12.12
CA ARG A 226 21.75 -13.74 -12.35
C ARG A 226 20.93 -15.00 -12.63
N ASP A 227 21.38 -15.83 -13.57
CA ASP A 227 20.63 -16.99 -14.03
C ASP A 227 20.59 -18.10 -12.98
N SER A 228 21.62 -18.25 -12.13
CA SER A 228 21.57 -19.10 -10.93
C SER A 228 20.51 -18.61 -9.93
N LEU A 229 20.47 -17.31 -9.61
CA LEU A 229 19.47 -16.72 -8.71
C LEU A 229 18.04 -16.91 -9.24
N VAL A 230 17.82 -16.66 -10.54
CA VAL A 230 16.52 -16.88 -11.21
C VAL A 230 16.15 -18.37 -11.23
N SER A 231 17.10 -19.26 -11.53
CA SER A 231 16.84 -20.70 -11.62
C SER A 231 16.40 -21.31 -10.29
N MET A 232 16.95 -20.84 -9.16
CA MET A 232 16.51 -21.30 -7.83
C MET A 232 15.05 -20.92 -7.54
N VAL A 233 14.66 -19.68 -7.88
CA VAL A 233 13.26 -19.22 -7.71
C VAL A 233 12.32 -19.95 -8.67
N HIS A 234 12.77 -20.25 -9.90
CA HIS A 234 12.05 -21.10 -10.84
C HIS A 234 11.86 -22.54 -10.30
N SER A 235 12.87 -23.14 -9.68
CA SER A 235 12.73 -24.45 -9.00
C SER A 235 11.64 -24.44 -7.93
N SER A 236 11.50 -23.33 -7.19
CA SER A 236 10.43 -23.18 -6.19
C SER A 236 9.04 -23.03 -6.84
N ALA A 237 8.93 -22.19 -7.88
CA ALA A 237 7.68 -22.05 -8.65
C ALA A 237 7.24 -23.34 -9.35
N ALA A 238 8.19 -24.21 -9.73
CA ALA A 238 7.95 -25.50 -10.37
C ALA A 238 7.87 -26.69 -9.37
N ASN A 239 7.86 -26.45 -8.06
CA ASN A 239 7.91 -27.51 -7.05
C ASN A 239 6.58 -28.27 -6.92
N LEU A 240 6.36 -29.27 -7.78
CA LEU A 240 5.14 -30.09 -7.84
C LEU A 240 4.79 -30.85 -6.54
N LYS A 241 5.69 -30.91 -5.55
CA LYS A 241 5.38 -31.47 -4.22
C LYS A 241 4.41 -30.57 -3.43
N ASN A 242 4.47 -29.26 -3.64
CA ASN A 242 3.74 -28.25 -2.88
C ASN A 242 2.73 -27.53 -3.79
N PHE A 243 1.68 -28.25 -4.20
CA PHE A 243 0.66 -27.76 -5.13
C PHE A 243 -0.23 -26.67 -4.48
N ALA A 244 0.25 -25.42 -4.51
CA ALA A 244 -0.39 -24.24 -3.94
C ALA A 244 -0.02 -22.98 -4.76
N PRO A 245 -0.73 -21.85 -4.59
CA PRO A 245 -0.36 -20.58 -5.21
C PRO A 245 1.06 -20.15 -4.82
N PHE A 246 1.91 -19.88 -5.81
CA PHE A 246 3.35 -19.67 -5.64
C PHE A 246 3.68 -18.73 -4.45
N PRO A 247 4.37 -19.23 -3.40
CA PRO A 247 4.67 -18.46 -2.19
C PRO A 247 5.86 -17.53 -2.35
N THR A 248 5.84 -16.42 -1.63
CA THR A 248 6.97 -15.49 -1.58
C THR A 248 8.07 -15.89 -0.61
N THR A 249 7.76 -16.76 0.37
CA THR A 249 8.70 -17.22 1.41
C THR A 249 8.61 -18.74 1.56
N TYR A 250 9.74 -19.43 1.45
CA TYR A 250 9.80 -20.90 1.46
C TYR A 250 11.21 -21.38 1.85
N ASN A 251 11.32 -22.64 2.25
CA ASN A 251 12.60 -23.21 2.66
C ASN A 251 13.54 -23.46 1.47
N THR A 252 14.80 -23.05 1.60
CA THR A 252 15.89 -23.26 0.62
C THR A 252 16.10 -24.73 0.21
N SER A 253 15.85 -25.68 1.13
CA SER A 253 16.30 -27.07 1.02
C SER A 253 15.29 -28.00 0.35
N ASP A 254 14.00 -27.88 0.67
CA ASP A 254 12.91 -28.73 0.16
C ASP A 254 11.78 -27.96 -0.53
N GLY A 255 11.84 -26.62 -0.50
CA GLY A 255 10.79 -25.73 -1.02
C GLY A 255 9.51 -25.73 -0.18
N THR A 256 9.54 -26.20 1.07
CA THR A 256 8.40 -26.16 1.99
C THR A 256 7.93 -24.73 2.22
N ILE A 257 6.61 -24.51 2.10
CA ILE A 257 6.00 -23.18 2.14
C ILE A 257 6.07 -22.62 3.57
N GLN A 258 6.64 -21.41 3.70
CA GLN A 258 6.75 -20.70 4.97
C GLN A 258 5.82 -19.48 5.04
N GLY A 259 5.47 -18.86 3.89
CA GLY A 259 4.47 -17.78 3.88
C GLY A 259 4.28 -17.06 2.55
N GLY A 260 3.29 -16.16 2.53
CA GLY A 260 3.04 -15.23 1.43
C GLY A 260 2.62 -15.88 0.10
N THR A 261 1.85 -16.97 0.16
CA THR A 261 1.08 -17.51 -0.97
C THR A 261 0.19 -16.43 -1.58
N ALA A 262 0.20 -16.29 -2.91
CA ALA A 262 -0.57 -15.28 -3.65
C ALA A 262 -0.30 -13.81 -3.25
N SER A 263 0.85 -13.51 -2.64
CA SER A 263 1.24 -12.15 -2.26
C SER A 263 1.54 -11.27 -3.49
N PRO A 264 1.14 -9.98 -3.50
CA PRO A 264 1.47 -9.05 -4.58
C PRO A 264 2.98 -8.78 -4.73
N ALA A 265 3.80 -9.11 -3.74
CA ALA A 265 5.26 -9.03 -3.86
C ALA A 265 5.84 -9.94 -4.96
N GLN A 266 5.08 -10.94 -5.45
CA GLN A 266 5.45 -11.69 -6.67
C GLN A 266 5.52 -10.81 -7.93
N GLY A 267 5.06 -9.55 -7.90
CA GLY A 267 5.35 -8.56 -8.94
C GLY A 267 6.86 -8.36 -9.19
N ALA A 268 7.71 -8.67 -8.20
CA ALA A 268 9.16 -8.69 -8.33
C ALA A 268 9.68 -9.69 -9.38
N MET A 269 8.89 -10.68 -9.83
CA MET A 269 9.26 -11.55 -10.96
C MET A 269 9.51 -10.75 -12.26
N PHE A 270 8.95 -9.55 -12.37
CA PHE A 270 9.18 -8.63 -13.49
C PHE A 270 10.42 -7.73 -13.32
N ALA A 271 11.20 -7.84 -12.23
CA ALA A 271 12.34 -6.94 -11.96
C ALA A 271 13.33 -6.85 -13.14
N LEU A 272 13.81 -7.99 -13.65
CA LEU A 272 14.73 -8.03 -14.79
C LEU A 272 14.15 -7.43 -16.08
N LEU A 273 12.82 -7.46 -16.24
CA LEU A 273 12.13 -6.80 -17.36
C LEU A 273 11.98 -5.30 -17.12
N ALA A 274 11.74 -4.87 -15.86
CA ALA A 274 11.60 -3.48 -15.47
C ALA A 274 12.90 -2.67 -15.68
N LEU A 275 14.08 -3.29 -15.51
CA LEU A 275 15.37 -2.68 -15.86
C LEU A 275 15.50 -2.27 -17.35
N ASN A 276 14.69 -2.86 -18.23
CA ASN A 276 14.68 -2.56 -19.67
C ASN A 276 13.61 -1.52 -20.06
N LEU A 277 12.89 -0.92 -19.10
CA LEU A 277 11.88 0.10 -19.36
C LEU A 277 12.51 1.42 -19.80
N LYS A 278 11.95 2.01 -20.86
CA LYS A 278 12.34 3.33 -21.35
C LYS A 278 11.79 4.41 -20.41
N LYS A 279 12.69 5.12 -19.73
CA LYS A 279 12.37 6.32 -18.94
C LYS A 279 11.72 7.37 -19.85
N GLN A 280 10.63 7.97 -19.41
CA GLN A 280 9.84 8.95 -20.16
C GLN A 280 10.22 10.38 -19.77
N THR A 281 9.83 11.36 -20.60
CA THR A 281 9.92 12.78 -20.20
C THR A 281 8.77 13.09 -19.26
N ILE A 282 9.08 13.41 -18.00
CA ILE A 282 8.07 13.63 -16.96
C ILE A 282 7.34 14.96 -17.20
N THR A 283 6.02 14.87 -17.40
CA THR A 283 5.14 16.02 -17.63
C THR A 283 4.42 16.37 -16.32
N SER A 284 4.85 17.44 -15.65
CA SER A 284 4.24 17.94 -14.41
C SER A 284 3.24 19.07 -14.68
N ILE A 285 2.11 19.08 -13.97
CA ILE A 285 1.25 20.28 -13.93
C ILE A 285 2.00 21.37 -13.16
N SER A 286 2.56 22.33 -13.88
CA SER A 286 3.22 23.50 -13.28
C SER A 286 2.19 24.34 -12.52
N ARG A 287 2.06 24.07 -11.22
CA ARG A 287 1.41 24.99 -10.28
C ARG A 287 2.26 26.24 -10.20
N THR A 288 1.96 27.21 -11.06
CA THR A 288 2.48 28.58 -10.96
C THR A 288 2.16 29.12 -9.57
N SER A 289 3.12 29.02 -8.66
CA SER A 289 2.95 29.50 -7.29
C SER A 289 3.03 31.02 -7.30
N SER A 290 1.90 31.64 -7.61
CA SER A 290 1.65 33.06 -7.36
C SER A 290 1.68 33.26 -5.85
N LYS A 291 2.89 33.35 -5.28
CA LYS A 291 3.12 33.67 -3.87
C LYS A 291 2.27 34.90 -3.57
N PRO A 292 1.25 34.81 -2.70
CA PRO A 292 0.40 35.96 -2.41
C PRO A 292 1.32 37.05 -1.88
N ASN A 293 1.31 38.23 -2.50
CA ASN A 293 2.27 39.29 -2.19
C ASN A 293 1.99 39.84 -0.79
N VAL A 294 2.55 39.20 0.24
CA VAL A 294 2.30 39.52 1.66
C VAL A 294 2.60 40.98 1.94
N GLY A 295 3.65 41.56 1.32
CA GLY A 295 3.96 42.99 1.39
C GLY A 295 2.83 43.90 0.86
N ALA A 296 2.10 43.49 -0.18
CA ALA A 296 0.96 44.25 -0.70
C ALA A 296 -0.27 44.13 0.21
N ILE A 297 -0.52 42.95 0.78
CA ILE A 297 -1.61 42.70 1.74
C ILE A 297 -1.36 43.49 3.04
N VAL A 298 -0.16 43.39 3.61
CA VAL A 298 0.25 44.12 4.81
C VAL A 298 0.28 45.62 4.55
N GLY A 299 0.80 46.07 3.41
CA GLY A 299 0.81 47.48 3.02
C GLY A 299 -0.61 48.08 2.91
N GLY A 300 -1.55 47.33 2.32
CA GLY A 300 -2.96 47.73 2.25
C GLY A 300 -3.61 47.87 3.64
N VAL A 301 -3.41 46.89 4.52
CA VAL A 301 -3.96 46.92 5.89
C VAL A 301 -3.36 48.07 6.71
N VAL A 302 -2.03 48.26 6.67
CA VAL A 302 -1.35 49.36 7.39
C VAL A 302 -1.81 50.73 6.87
N GLY A 303 -1.96 50.90 5.55
CA GLY A 303 -2.45 52.13 4.95
C GLY A 303 -3.87 52.49 5.37
N VAL A 304 -4.78 51.51 5.42
CA VAL A 304 -6.17 51.73 5.88
C VAL A 304 -6.23 52.06 7.37
N VAL A 305 -5.46 51.38 8.22
CA VAL A 305 -5.40 51.67 9.66
C VAL A 305 -4.82 53.07 9.95
N ALA A 306 -3.79 53.49 9.20
CA ALA A 306 -3.23 54.84 9.28
C ALA A 306 -4.24 55.92 8.84
N LEU A 307 -5.02 55.67 7.78
CA LEU A 307 -6.05 56.60 7.31
C LEU A 307 -7.20 56.74 8.32
N ILE A 308 -7.68 55.64 8.90
CA ILE A 308 -8.74 55.65 9.92
C ILE A 308 -8.29 56.40 11.18
N THR A 309 -7.06 56.20 11.64
CA THR A 309 -6.53 56.91 12.82
C THR A 309 -6.35 58.41 12.55
N LEU A 310 -5.89 58.82 11.36
CA LEU A 310 -5.84 60.24 10.96
C LEU A 310 -7.24 60.89 10.94
N ILE A 311 -8.26 60.20 10.41
CA ILE A 311 -9.65 60.69 10.40
C ILE A 311 -10.19 60.84 11.84
N ALA A 312 -9.91 59.88 12.72
CA ALA A 312 -10.31 59.95 14.13
C ALA A 312 -9.66 61.13 14.86
N VAL A 313 -8.36 61.37 14.65
CA VAL A 313 -7.62 62.52 15.22
C VAL A 313 -8.17 63.84 14.68
N ALA A 314 -8.43 63.95 13.37
CA ALA A 314 -9.04 65.13 12.77
C ALA A 314 -10.43 65.42 13.34
N GLY A 315 -11.28 64.39 13.51
CA GLY A 315 -12.59 64.49 14.14
C GLY A 315 -12.52 64.94 15.61
N PHE A 316 -11.57 64.41 16.38
CA PHE A 316 -11.32 64.83 17.76
C PHE A 316 -10.88 66.31 17.84
N LEU A 317 -9.92 66.73 17.01
CA LEU A 317 -9.46 68.12 16.96
C LEU A 317 -10.55 69.08 16.50
N TYR A 318 -11.40 68.69 15.54
CA TYR A 318 -12.57 69.46 15.12
C TYR A 318 -13.60 69.62 16.25
N ARG A 319 -13.94 68.52 16.95
CA ARG A 319 -14.84 68.53 18.11
C ARG A 319 -14.28 69.39 19.26
N ARG A 320 -12.96 69.31 19.52
CA ARG A 320 -12.25 70.14 20.51
C ARG A 320 -12.20 71.62 20.14
N ARG A 321 -12.10 71.96 18.84
CA ARG A 321 -12.24 73.35 18.34
C ARG A 321 -13.68 73.86 18.49
N ARG A 322 -14.69 73.06 18.14
CA ARG A 322 -16.11 73.43 18.29
C ARG A 322 -16.48 73.65 19.77
N SER A 323 -15.98 72.82 20.68
CA SER A 323 -16.13 72.99 22.13
C SER A 323 -15.45 74.24 22.73
N ARG A 324 -14.73 75.05 21.93
CA ARG A 324 -14.16 76.34 22.31
C ARG A 324 -14.86 77.55 21.64
N ARG A 325 -15.98 77.33 20.94
CA ARG A 325 -16.83 78.38 20.34
C ARG A 325 -18.30 78.05 20.58
N GLY A 326 -18.84 78.47 21.73
CA GLY A 326 -20.26 78.32 22.05
C GLY A 326 -20.58 78.55 23.52
N VAL A 327 -20.71 79.81 23.94
CA VAL A 327 -21.36 80.21 25.20
C VAL A 327 -22.36 81.32 24.89
N ARG A 328 -23.64 80.96 24.82
CA ARG A 328 -24.82 81.74 25.23
C ARG A 328 -26.09 80.89 25.12
N GLU A 329 -27.04 81.14 26.01
CA GLU A 329 -28.31 80.41 26.16
C GLU A 329 -29.39 80.90 25.14
N TYR A 330 -30.67 80.49 25.11
CA TYR A 330 -31.56 79.89 26.13
C TYR A 330 -32.77 79.15 25.51
N HIS A 331 -33.30 78.13 26.22
CA HIS A 331 -34.67 77.53 26.12
C HIS A 331 -35.14 76.92 24.77
N SER A 332 -36.05 75.94 24.70
CA SER A 332 -36.71 75.08 25.73
C SER A 332 -37.27 73.77 25.12
N ASP A 333 -37.30 72.71 25.95
CA ASP A 333 -38.21 71.54 25.99
C ASP A 333 -38.29 70.41 24.92
N GLU A 334 -38.53 69.22 25.48
CA GLU A 334 -39.20 67.98 25.00
C GLU A 334 -38.86 67.33 23.64
N LYS A 335 -37.99 66.30 23.73
CA LYS A 335 -38.21 64.89 23.32
C LYS A 335 -38.74 64.49 21.92
N ALA A 336 -37.93 63.57 21.35
CA ALA A 336 -38.33 62.32 20.66
C ALA A 336 -38.83 62.37 19.19
N GLY A 337 -38.76 61.21 18.54
CA GLY A 337 -39.19 60.98 17.15
C GLY A 337 -38.09 61.19 16.12
N GLY A 338 -37.42 60.11 15.70
CA GLY A 338 -36.45 60.17 14.60
C GLY A 338 -37.13 60.24 13.23
N ALA A 339 -36.74 61.18 12.38
CA ALA A 339 -37.19 61.28 11.00
C ALA A 339 -36.03 61.58 10.04
N PHE A 340 -35.66 60.61 9.21
CA PHE A 340 -36.10 60.63 7.81
C PHE A 340 -35.87 59.27 7.15
N ALA A 341 -36.89 58.74 6.49
CA ALA A 341 -36.76 57.57 5.62
C ALA A 341 -36.50 58.03 4.19
N MET A 342 -35.55 57.39 3.50
CA MET A 342 -35.58 57.34 2.04
C MET A 342 -35.10 55.97 1.53
N LEU A 343 -35.84 55.47 0.55
CA LEU A 343 -35.39 54.58 -0.53
C LEU A 343 -34.56 53.35 -0.12
N PHE A 344 -35.20 52.18 -0.05
CA PHE A 344 -35.02 51.11 -1.04
C PHE A 344 -36.06 49.98 -0.83
N LYS A 345 -36.84 49.65 -1.87
CA LYS A 345 -37.68 48.43 -1.91
C LYS A 345 -37.00 47.37 -2.78
N PRO A 346 -36.71 46.17 -2.25
CA PRO A 346 -36.68 44.95 -3.04
C PRO A 346 -38.01 44.17 -2.94
N LYS A 347 -38.37 43.44 -4.01
CA LYS A 347 -39.58 42.60 -4.05
C LYS A 347 -39.31 41.25 -3.36
N LYS A 348 -40.31 40.67 -2.69
CA LYS A 348 -40.29 39.24 -2.37
C LYS A 348 -40.24 38.45 -3.70
N LYS A 349 -39.20 37.62 -3.87
CA LYS A 349 -39.21 36.47 -4.79
C LYS A 349 -38.97 35.22 -3.95
N GLN A 350 -39.75 34.17 -4.18
CA GLN A 350 -39.48 32.86 -3.60
C GLN A 350 -38.18 32.31 -4.19
N ARG A 351 -37.27 31.81 -3.34
CA ARG A 351 -36.28 30.82 -3.80
C ARG A 351 -37.03 29.49 -3.96
N LYS A 352 -37.10 28.98 -5.18
CA LYS A 352 -37.21 27.52 -5.39
C LYS A 352 -35.83 26.93 -5.09
N SER A 353 -35.79 25.76 -4.46
CA SER A 353 -34.57 24.95 -4.44
C SER A 353 -34.26 24.49 -5.87
N PRO A 354 -32.99 24.42 -6.30
CA PRO A 354 -32.62 23.64 -7.47
C PRO A 354 -33.03 22.18 -7.24
N LEU A 355 -33.66 21.58 -8.24
CA LEU A 355 -33.79 20.12 -8.31
C LEU A 355 -32.44 19.53 -8.71
N GLN A 356 -32.20 18.29 -8.29
CA GLN A 356 -31.02 17.54 -8.67
C GLN A 356 -31.26 16.93 -10.05
N GLU A 357 -30.63 17.49 -11.08
CA GLU A 357 -30.62 16.88 -12.42
C GLU A 357 -29.75 15.61 -12.37
N PRO A 358 -30.19 14.50 -12.99
CA PRO A 358 -29.38 13.29 -13.09
C PRO A 358 -28.21 13.50 -14.06
N LEU A 359 -27.11 12.80 -13.82
CA LEU A 359 -25.94 12.81 -14.70
C LEU A 359 -26.29 12.19 -16.06
N GLU A 360 -25.78 12.76 -17.15
CA GLU A 360 -25.87 12.15 -18.48
C GLU A 360 -25.11 10.81 -18.51
N SER A 361 -25.68 9.84 -19.20
CA SER A 361 -25.07 8.52 -19.42
C SER A 361 -23.90 8.60 -20.39
N TYR A 362 -22.76 8.04 -20.01
CA TYR A 362 -21.61 7.87 -20.91
C TYR A 362 -21.99 7.04 -22.14
N HIS A 363 -22.07 7.69 -23.31
CA HIS A 363 -22.06 7.00 -24.59
C HIS A 363 -20.61 6.67 -24.99
N ILE A 364 -20.36 5.42 -25.33
CA ILE A 364 -19.13 4.98 -25.99
C ILE A 364 -19.47 4.81 -27.48
N GLU A 365 -18.77 5.54 -28.36
CA GLU A 365 -18.79 5.24 -29.79
C GLU A 365 -17.89 4.03 -30.09
N PRO A 366 -18.34 3.02 -30.85
CA PRO A 366 -17.50 1.90 -31.24
C PRO A 366 -16.45 2.35 -32.28
N VAL A 367 -15.17 2.18 -31.96
CA VAL A 367 -14.06 2.44 -32.88
C VAL A 367 -14.12 1.47 -34.06
N ASN A 368 -14.05 1.99 -35.30
CA ASN A 368 -14.07 1.14 -36.49
C ASN A 368 -12.77 0.30 -36.60
N MET A 369 -12.90 -0.99 -36.90
CA MET A 369 -11.81 -1.98 -36.83
C MET A 369 -10.98 -2.11 -38.12
N ASP A 370 -11.40 -1.50 -39.24
CA ASP A 370 -10.76 -1.72 -40.55
C ASP A 370 -9.29 -1.24 -40.66
N ASP A 371 -8.92 -0.21 -39.87
CA ASP A 371 -7.73 0.62 -40.14
C ASP A 371 -6.41 0.11 -39.51
N MET A 372 -6.43 -1.01 -38.76
CA MET A 372 -5.22 -1.60 -38.16
C MET A 372 -4.64 -2.82 -38.91
N SER A 373 -5.10 -3.08 -40.14
CA SER A 373 -4.76 -4.29 -40.92
C SER A 373 -3.47 -4.21 -41.76
N LYS A 374 -2.56 -3.25 -41.50
CA LYS A 374 -1.33 -3.06 -42.31
C LYS A 374 -0.07 -2.63 -41.54
N ALA A 375 0.66 -3.57 -40.95
CA ALA A 375 2.14 -3.65 -41.02
C ALA A 375 2.71 -4.92 -40.34
N TYR A 376 3.95 -5.28 -40.71
CA TYR A 376 4.86 -6.25 -40.06
C TYR A 376 4.41 -7.71 -39.88
N ALA A 377 4.89 -8.57 -40.80
CA ALA A 377 5.10 -9.99 -40.54
C ALA A 377 6.52 -10.25 -39.96
N PRO A 378 6.70 -11.21 -39.03
CA PRO A 378 8.01 -11.61 -38.53
C PRO A 378 8.66 -12.71 -39.39
N ASN A 379 10.00 -12.68 -39.52
CA ASN A 379 10.75 -13.74 -40.20
C ASN A 379 10.92 -14.99 -39.32
N GLN A 380 10.95 -16.17 -39.94
CA GLN A 380 11.20 -17.45 -39.26
C GLN A 380 12.69 -17.75 -39.08
N LEU A 381 13.07 -18.14 -37.86
CA LEU A 381 14.22 -18.95 -37.44
C LEU A 381 13.85 -19.50 -36.04
N GLY A 382 14.12 -20.75 -35.64
CA GLY A 382 14.77 -21.83 -36.37
C GLY A 382 15.27 -22.94 -35.41
N TYR A 383 14.41 -23.46 -34.53
CA TYR A 383 14.78 -24.42 -33.49
C TYR A 383 14.10 -25.78 -33.65
N SER A 384 14.88 -26.86 -33.50
CA SER A 384 14.40 -28.25 -33.49
C SER A 384 14.62 -28.84 -32.09
N HIS A 385 13.55 -29.29 -31.45
CA HIS A 385 13.63 -30.12 -30.25
C HIS A 385 13.73 -31.59 -30.63
N THR A 386 14.57 -32.35 -29.93
CA THR A 386 14.60 -33.81 -30.01
C THR A 386 14.45 -34.40 -28.60
N SER A 387 13.29 -34.95 -28.31
CA SER A 387 12.94 -35.49 -26.99
C SER A 387 13.18 -37.01 -26.92
N LEU A 388 13.87 -37.48 -25.89
CA LEU A 388 13.88 -38.89 -25.48
C LEU A 388 13.85 -39.00 -23.95
N HIS A 389 12.76 -39.57 -23.43
CA HIS A 389 12.70 -40.11 -22.06
C HIS A 389 13.35 -41.51 -22.02
N PRO A 390 13.57 -42.08 -20.82
CA PRO A 390 12.54 -42.99 -20.28
C PRO A 390 12.07 -42.63 -18.86
N LEU A 391 10.94 -43.21 -18.45
CA LEU A 391 10.45 -43.17 -17.07
C LEU A 391 11.17 -44.21 -16.20
N VAL A 392 11.18 -43.99 -14.89
CA VAL A 392 11.45 -45.01 -13.86
C VAL A 392 10.29 -44.99 -12.85
N HIS A 393 9.88 -46.17 -12.37
CA HIS A 393 8.72 -46.33 -11.49
C HIS A 393 8.95 -45.83 -10.06
N ALA A 394 7.85 -45.52 -9.39
CA ALA A 394 7.82 -45.37 -7.93
C ALA A 394 7.81 -46.75 -7.25
N GLU A 395 8.44 -46.85 -6.08
CA GLU A 395 8.41 -48.03 -5.21
C GLU A 395 8.17 -47.58 -3.76
N THR A 396 7.37 -48.35 -3.01
CA THR A 396 6.75 -47.90 -1.75
C THR A 396 7.16 -48.78 -0.58
N ILE A 397 7.80 -48.22 0.44
CA ILE A 397 8.21 -48.94 1.68
C ILE A 397 7.78 -48.11 2.91
N PRO A 398 7.18 -48.72 3.97
CA PRO A 398 6.45 -47.97 5.00
C PRO A 398 7.22 -47.68 6.31
N SER A 399 6.88 -46.52 6.90
CA SER A 399 6.82 -46.17 8.34
C SER A 399 7.79 -46.82 9.36
N THR A 400 8.49 -45.99 10.14
CA THR A 400 8.23 -45.78 11.60
C THR A 400 9.17 -44.75 12.23
N TYR A 401 8.62 -43.71 12.87
CA TYR A 401 8.85 -43.39 14.31
C TYR A 401 7.95 -42.24 14.78
N SER A 402 7.77 -42.11 16.10
CA SER A 402 6.90 -41.11 16.76
C SER A 402 7.70 -39.98 17.43
N PRO A 403 7.09 -38.80 17.69
CA PRO A 403 7.81 -37.57 18.01
C PRO A 403 8.09 -37.34 19.51
N SER A 404 8.94 -36.36 19.80
CA SER A 404 9.10 -35.73 21.11
C SER A 404 8.85 -34.22 21.04
N THR A 405 7.84 -33.74 21.78
CA THR A 405 7.81 -32.38 22.35
C THR A 405 8.97 -32.21 23.35
N GLU A 406 9.38 -31.03 23.81
CA GLU A 406 8.87 -29.64 23.80
C GLU A 406 10.12 -28.74 24.00
N GLY A 407 10.21 -27.48 23.57
CA GLY A 407 9.32 -26.59 22.82
C GLY A 407 9.75 -25.14 23.07
N GLU A 408 9.46 -24.19 22.16
CA GLU A 408 9.65 -22.75 22.43
C GLU A 408 8.67 -21.89 21.60
N THR A 409 8.35 -20.69 22.09
CA THR A 409 7.17 -19.93 21.67
C THR A 409 7.42 -18.95 20.52
N ILE A 410 6.74 -19.13 19.39
CA ILE A 410 6.73 -18.18 18.25
C ILE A 410 5.47 -17.31 18.30
N PRO A 411 5.56 -15.97 18.26
CA PRO A 411 4.39 -15.09 18.24
C PRO A 411 3.78 -14.93 16.82
N HIS A 412 2.63 -15.57 16.62
CA HIS A 412 1.55 -15.17 15.69
C HIS A 412 1.89 -14.72 14.25
N GLY A 413 1.98 -15.69 13.34
CA GLY A 413 1.53 -15.48 11.96
C GLY A 413 -0.01 -15.44 11.88
N ILE A 414 -0.59 -14.67 10.94
CA ILE A 414 -2.05 -14.61 10.75
C ILE A 414 -2.54 -15.89 10.06
N MET A 415 -3.29 -16.71 10.79
CA MET A 415 -3.88 -17.96 10.31
C MET A 415 -5.28 -17.71 9.73
N TYR A 416 -5.43 -17.88 8.41
CA TYR A 416 -6.75 -17.86 7.78
C TYR A 416 -7.51 -19.18 8.06
N PRO A 417 -8.84 -19.14 8.27
CA PRO A 417 -9.64 -20.35 8.44
C PRO A 417 -9.75 -21.13 7.11
N PRO A 418 -9.78 -22.47 7.14
CA PRO A 418 -9.93 -23.27 5.93
C PRO A 418 -11.33 -23.08 5.31
N ILE A 419 -11.38 -22.94 3.99
CA ILE A 419 -12.63 -22.91 3.23
C ILE A 419 -13.23 -24.33 3.22
N PRO A 420 -14.51 -24.53 3.55
CA PRO A 420 -15.13 -25.85 3.47
C PRO A 420 -15.26 -26.33 2.02
N ASN A 421 -14.74 -27.52 1.72
CA ASN A 421 -15.01 -28.18 0.43
C ASN A 421 -16.51 -28.51 0.29
N PRO A 422 -17.12 -28.33 -0.91
CA PRO A 422 -18.49 -28.72 -1.15
C PRO A 422 -18.62 -30.26 -1.11
N ILE A 423 -19.45 -30.77 -0.19
CA ILE A 423 -19.72 -32.20 -0.07
C ILE A 423 -20.59 -32.66 -1.24
N THR A 424 -20.17 -33.72 -1.93
CA THR A 424 -20.91 -34.34 -3.03
C THR A 424 -22.24 -34.94 -2.56
N ASN A 425 -23.30 -34.68 -3.31
CA ASN A 425 -24.69 -34.88 -2.87
C ASN A 425 -25.24 -36.26 -3.28
N GLU A 426 -25.11 -37.27 -2.42
CA GLU A 426 -25.75 -38.59 -2.64
C GLU A 426 -27.06 -38.78 -1.86
N SER A 427 -28.13 -38.95 -2.65
CA SER A 427 -29.41 -39.60 -2.36
C SER A 427 -29.72 -40.13 -0.95
N ARG A 428 -30.71 -39.50 -0.28
CA ARG A 428 -31.49 -40.11 0.81
C ARG A 428 -32.86 -40.61 0.31
N PRO A 429 -33.28 -41.85 0.65
CA PRO A 429 -34.70 -42.22 0.73
C PRO A 429 -35.33 -41.76 2.08
N PRO A 430 -36.67 -41.63 2.18
CA PRO A 430 -37.33 -40.91 3.28
C PRO A 430 -38.01 -41.79 4.37
N LEU A 431 -38.61 -41.10 5.38
CA LEU A 431 -39.50 -41.58 6.46
C LEU A 431 -38.77 -42.22 7.68
N ARG A 432 -39.13 -42.01 8.96
CA ARG A 432 -40.40 -41.54 9.59
C ARG A 432 -40.16 -40.64 10.82
N LEU A 433 -41.20 -39.90 11.26
CA LEU A 433 -41.31 -39.40 12.64
C LEU A 433 -41.74 -40.51 13.62
N ARG A 434 -41.29 -40.43 14.88
CA ARG A 434 -41.99 -41.01 16.04
C ARG A 434 -41.62 -40.26 17.33
N ASN A 435 -42.60 -40.08 18.22
CA ASN A 435 -42.47 -39.35 19.49
C ASN A 435 -42.02 -40.25 20.66
N ASN A 436 -41.30 -39.61 21.58
CA ASN A 436 -41.46 -39.64 23.06
C ASN A 436 -41.18 -40.89 23.94
N ASN A 437 -40.56 -40.53 25.08
CA ASN A 437 -40.74 -40.98 26.47
C ASN A 437 -39.88 -42.11 27.09
N ASP A 438 -39.20 -41.70 28.16
CA ASP A 438 -38.97 -42.32 29.47
C ASP A 438 -38.15 -43.62 29.61
N ASN A 439 -36.98 -43.53 30.27
CA ASN A 439 -36.88 -43.70 31.73
C ASN A 439 -35.48 -43.37 32.32
N GLU A 440 -35.47 -42.80 33.53
CA GLU A 440 -34.33 -42.73 34.48
C GLU A 440 -34.51 -43.88 35.54
N PRO A 441 -33.86 -43.98 36.73
CA PRO A 441 -32.94 -43.06 37.43
C PRO A 441 -31.67 -43.66 38.06
N SER A 442 -30.79 -42.78 38.57
CA SER A 442 -30.05 -42.98 39.84
C SER A 442 -29.43 -41.68 40.37
N ARG A 443 -29.45 -41.44 41.70
CA ARG A 443 -29.46 -40.08 42.28
C ARG A 443 -28.74 -39.96 43.63
N SER A 444 -27.92 -38.91 43.81
CA SER A 444 -27.44 -38.38 45.10
C SER A 444 -26.74 -37.02 44.91
N GLN A 445 -26.77 -35.97 45.75
CA GLN A 445 -27.66 -35.51 46.85
C GLN A 445 -27.50 -33.95 46.97
N ALA A 446 -28.33 -33.25 47.76
CA ALA A 446 -28.38 -31.77 47.91
C ALA A 446 -29.12 -31.37 49.22
N PRO A 447 -29.34 -30.07 49.60
CA PRO A 447 -28.89 -28.77 49.06
C PRO A 447 -27.94 -28.05 50.07
N PRO A 448 -28.12 -26.85 50.73
CA PRO A 448 -29.19 -25.81 50.79
C PRO A 448 -28.73 -24.38 50.32
N LEU A 449 -29.16 -23.30 51.00
CA LEU A 449 -29.11 -21.85 50.67
C LEU A 449 -29.40 -21.02 51.98
N PRO A 450 -29.23 -19.67 52.12
CA PRO A 450 -30.03 -18.64 51.39
C PRO A 450 -29.45 -17.20 51.18
N ARG A 451 -30.19 -16.38 50.41
CA ARG A 451 -30.07 -14.90 50.29
C ARG A 451 -31.04 -14.16 51.24
N LYS A 452 -30.91 -12.82 51.36
CA LYS A 452 -31.96 -11.93 51.92
C LYS A 452 -32.25 -10.69 51.04
N PHE A 453 -33.54 -10.52 50.75
CA PHE A 453 -34.34 -9.29 50.58
C PHE A 453 -34.09 -8.24 49.47
N THR A 454 -35.15 -7.46 49.25
CA THR A 454 -35.65 -6.93 47.97
C THR A 454 -36.05 -5.44 48.08
N LEU A 455 -36.34 -4.80 46.93
CA LEU A 455 -37.13 -3.56 46.75
C LEU A 455 -36.46 -2.25 47.22
N THR A 456 -36.81 -1.08 46.69
CA THR A 456 -37.97 -0.72 45.83
C THR A 456 -37.68 -0.60 44.33
N ALA A 457 -38.49 0.19 43.63
CA ALA A 457 -38.92 0.05 42.23
C ALA A 457 -39.86 1.25 41.90
N ASP A 458 -40.04 1.66 40.64
CA ASP A 458 -41.16 2.54 40.26
C ASP A 458 -41.74 2.31 38.83
N THR A 459 -42.98 1.79 38.80
CA THR A 459 -44.15 2.17 37.97
C THR A 459 -44.09 2.41 36.44
N ARG A 460 -44.62 1.41 35.69
CA ARG A 460 -45.43 1.50 34.40
C ARG A 460 -44.70 2.09 33.16
N ARG A 461 -45.10 1.81 31.91
CA ARG A 461 -46.35 1.33 31.28
C ARG A 461 -45.93 0.60 29.98
N GLY A 462 -46.35 -0.63 29.67
CA GLY A 462 -47.68 -1.00 29.16
C GLY A 462 -47.50 -1.96 27.96
N SER A 463 -48.48 -2.82 27.65
CA SER A 463 -48.32 -3.89 26.65
C SER A 463 -48.99 -3.59 25.30
N LYS A 464 -48.46 -4.18 24.21
CA LYS A 464 -49.27 -4.91 23.21
C LYS A 464 -48.43 -5.79 22.28
N THR A 465 -49.10 -6.78 21.71
CA THR A 465 -48.61 -7.89 20.88
C THR A 465 -48.18 -7.48 19.47
N ALA A 466 -47.25 -8.23 18.88
CA ALA A 466 -46.95 -8.22 17.45
C ALA A 466 -47.93 -9.12 16.65
N PRO A 467 -48.03 -8.92 15.32
CA PRO A 467 -48.38 -9.96 14.35
C PRO A 467 -47.11 -10.55 13.67
N SER A 468 -47.25 -11.66 12.96
CA SER A 468 -46.17 -12.34 12.24
C SER A 468 -46.54 -12.66 10.78
N LEU A 469 -45.52 -12.99 9.98
CA LEU A 469 -45.55 -13.62 8.66
C LEU A 469 -46.15 -12.86 7.46
N SER A 470 -45.29 -12.66 6.46
CA SER A 470 -45.57 -13.07 5.08
C SER A 470 -44.24 -13.34 4.35
N GLU A 471 -44.10 -14.50 3.72
CA GLU A 471 -42.93 -14.85 2.89
C GLU A 471 -43.21 -14.52 1.42
N ALA A 472 -42.47 -13.56 0.85
CA ALA A 472 -42.41 -13.31 -0.59
C ALA A 472 -41.14 -12.51 -0.92
N GLY A 473 -40.21 -13.08 -1.70
CA GLY A 473 -38.96 -12.38 -2.09
C GLY A 473 -37.71 -13.24 -2.27
N SER A 474 -37.83 -14.49 -2.73
CA SER A 474 -36.67 -15.41 -2.94
C SER A 474 -36.59 -16.01 -4.35
N SER A 475 -37.55 -15.69 -5.23
CA SER A 475 -37.69 -16.30 -6.57
C SER A 475 -37.04 -15.51 -7.71
N ASP A 476 -36.91 -14.18 -7.60
CA ASP A 476 -36.39 -13.35 -8.71
C ASP A 476 -34.87 -13.42 -8.85
N VAL A 477 -34.12 -13.29 -7.74
CA VAL A 477 -32.64 -13.25 -7.76
C VAL A 477 -32.04 -14.52 -8.39
N THR A 478 -32.70 -15.66 -8.25
CA THR A 478 -32.26 -16.93 -8.86
C THR A 478 -32.67 -17.11 -10.33
N ALA A 479 -33.59 -16.28 -10.84
CA ALA A 479 -33.88 -16.16 -12.26
C ALA A 479 -32.94 -15.15 -12.94
N GLU A 480 -32.69 -14.01 -12.30
CA GLU A 480 -31.77 -12.96 -12.75
C GLU A 480 -30.34 -13.48 -12.92
N LEU A 481 -29.77 -14.10 -11.88
CA LEU A 481 -28.45 -14.76 -11.93
C LEU A 481 -28.37 -15.88 -12.98
N ARG A 482 -29.48 -16.53 -13.32
CA ARG A 482 -29.52 -17.55 -14.38
C ARG A 482 -29.49 -16.93 -15.78
N GLY A 483 -30.09 -15.75 -15.96
CA GLY A 483 -29.99 -14.97 -17.19
C GLY A 483 -28.58 -14.44 -17.43
N GLU A 484 -27.94 -13.88 -16.39
CA GLU A 484 -26.54 -13.42 -16.48
C GLU A 484 -25.57 -14.56 -16.83
N LEU A 485 -25.73 -15.74 -16.21
CA LEU A 485 -24.89 -16.90 -16.48
C LEU A 485 -25.00 -17.40 -17.93
N GLU A 486 -26.21 -17.39 -18.51
CA GLU A 486 -26.42 -17.82 -19.90
C GLU A 486 -25.90 -16.78 -20.91
N ASN A 487 -26.00 -15.48 -20.60
CA ASN A 487 -25.36 -14.43 -21.40
C ASN A 487 -23.83 -14.59 -21.40
N LEU A 488 -23.21 -14.78 -20.23
CA LEU A 488 -21.77 -15.06 -20.11
C LEU A 488 -21.36 -16.33 -20.85
N ARG A 489 -22.23 -17.35 -20.88
CA ARG A 489 -22.01 -18.58 -21.67
C ARG A 489 -21.98 -18.29 -23.17
N MET A 490 -22.99 -17.58 -23.69
CA MET A 490 -23.06 -17.20 -25.10
C MET A 490 -21.88 -16.34 -25.53
N GLU A 491 -21.49 -15.35 -24.72
CA GLU A 491 -20.34 -14.48 -25.00
C GLU A 491 -19.01 -15.26 -25.02
N MET A 492 -18.85 -16.24 -24.13
CA MET A 492 -17.72 -17.18 -24.15
C MET A 492 -17.71 -18.11 -25.37
N GLU A 493 -18.87 -18.59 -25.83
CA GLU A 493 -18.96 -19.42 -27.04
C GLU A 493 -18.75 -18.59 -28.32
N GLU A 494 -19.17 -17.31 -28.33
CA GLU A 494 -18.81 -16.38 -29.39
C GLU A 494 -17.31 -16.06 -29.40
N MET A 495 -16.69 -15.75 -28.25
CA MET A 495 -15.25 -15.51 -28.15
C MET A 495 -14.44 -16.70 -28.67
N ARG A 496 -14.84 -17.94 -28.34
CA ARG A 496 -14.22 -19.16 -28.88
C ARG A 496 -14.36 -19.26 -30.40
N SER A 497 -15.55 -18.98 -30.94
CA SER A 497 -15.78 -19.00 -32.40
C SER A 497 -14.89 -18.01 -33.17
N ARG A 498 -14.55 -16.88 -32.55
CA ARG A 498 -13.67 -15.84 -33.11
C ARG A 498 -12.17 -16.14 -32.96
N THR A 499 -11.77 -17.05 -32.05
CA THR A 499 -10.36 -17.24 -31.65
C THR A 499 -9.79 -18.64 -31.90
N GLY A 500 -10.63 -19.64 -32.22
CA GLY A 500 -10.17 -20.95 -32.69
C GLY A 500 -9.55 -21.86 -31.62
N TYR A 501 -9.79 -21.60 -30.33
CA TYR A 501 -9.37 -22.48 -29.23
C TYR A 501 -10.10 -23.83 -29.27
N GLU A 502 -9.36 -24.93 -29.11
CA GLU A 502 -9.95 -26.24 -28.81
C GLU A 502 -10.69 -26.25 -27.46
N PRO A 503 -11.74 -27.07 -27.30
CA PRO A 503 -12.41 -27.24 -26.02
C PRO A 503 -11.47 -27.87 -24.97
N PRO A 504 -11.60 -27.53 -23.68
CA PRO A 504 -10.83 -28.17 -22.62
C PRO A 504 -11.16 -29.67 -22.54
N PRO A 505 -10.21 -30.52 -22.08
CA PRO A 505 -10.41 -31.96 -21.99
C PRO A 505 -11.60 -32.29 -21.06
N GLN A 506 -12.45 -33.21 -21.50
CA GLN A 506 -13.53 -33.73 -20.67
C GLN A 506 -12.97 -34.70 -19.64
N TYR A 507 -13.20 -34.40 -18.36
CA TYR A 507 -13.00 -35.33 -17.26
C TYR A 507 -14.29 -36.12 -17.05
N ASN A 508 -14.19 -37.45 -17.08
CA ASN A 508 -15.26 -38.39 -16.73
C ASN A 508 -15.15 -38.81 -15.26
#